data_AF-A0A5A7NTX6-F1
#
_entry.id   AF-A0A5A7NTX6-F1
#
_cell.length_a   1.000
_cell.length_b   1.000
_cell.length_c   1.000
_cell.angle_alpha   90.00
_cell.angle_beta   90.00
_cell.angle_gamma   90.00
#
_symmetry.space_group_name_H-M   'P 1'
#
loop_
_entity.id
_entity.type
_entity.pdbx_description
1 polymer ?
#
loop_
_entity_poly.entity_id
_entity_poly.type
_entity_poly.pdbx_seq_one_letter_code
_entity_poly.pdbx_strand_id
1 'polypeptide(L)'
;MLQTVGERQLWWRAQYNEDLSDWSELQSLGQLAGLVKSLAVPGDWLQVEDEEPITRYAQVMLIDAGAFHVETAACRPEGTYNWRIGYGSAADDAGNSPASGTEGMQELDTASTIEVLTSWAAGRGLPLGYGAALHMY
;
A
#
# COMPACT_ATOMS: atom_id res chain seq x y z
N MET A 1 9.36 -14.57 -21.68
CA MET A 1 8.29 -13.78 -22.34
C MET A 1 7.86 -12.73 -21.32
N LEU A 2 8.32 -11.50 -21.46
CA LEU A 2 7.89 -10.40 -20.59
C LEU A 2 6.45 -10.07 -21.00
N GLN A 3 5.48 -10.49 -20.20
CA GLN A 3 4.12 -9.99 -20.35
C GLN A 3 4.17 -8.49 -20.09
N THR A 4 3.91 -7.69 -21.13
CA THR A 4 3.49 -6.31 -20.94
C THR A 4 2.23 -6.35 -20.09
N VAL A 5 2.36 -5.97 -18.82
CA VAL A 5 1.23 -5.84 -17.89
C VAL A 5 0.35 -4.73 -18.45
N GLY A 6 -0.69 -5.09 -19.20
CA GLY A 6 -1.83 -4.19 -19.38
C GLY A 6 -2.36 -3.83 -17.99
N GLU A 7 -2.92 -2.63 -17.83
CA GLU A 7 -3.51 -2.17 -16.58
C GLU A 7 -4.54 -3.21 -16.11
N ARG A 8 -4.13 -4.10 -15.19
CA ARG A 8 -5.03 -5.10 -14.60
C ARG A 8 -6.08 -4.36 -13.80
N GLN A 9 -7.33 -4.83 -13.89
CA GLN A 9 -8.42 -4.27 -13.10
C GLN A 9 -8.03 -4.32 -11.62
N LEU A 10 -8.18 -3.18 -10.95
CA LEU A 10 -7.96 -3.05 -9.52
C LEU A 10 -9.29 -3.06 -8.78
N TRP A 11 -9.28 -3.66 -7.61
CA TRP A 11 -10.38 -3.72 -6.66
C TRP A 11 -9.91 -3.12 -5.35
N TRP A 12 -10.85 -2.56 -4.60
CA TRP A 12 -10.57 -1.99 -3.30
C TRP A 12 -11.65 -2.38 -2.30
N ARG A 13 -11.24 -2.43 -1.04
CA ARG A 13 -12.13 -2.45 0.13
C ARG A 13 -11.49 -1.64 1.23
N ALA A 14 -12.29 -1.15 2.15
CA ALA A 14 -11.80 -0.41 3.30
C ALA A 14 -12.57 -0.79 4.56
N GLN A 15 -11.91 -0.61 5.69
CA GLN A 15 -12.54 -0.62 7.00
C GLN A 15 -12.62 0.82 7.51
N TYR A 16 -13.82 1.22 7.92
CA TYR A 16 -14.09 2.52 8.52
C TYR A 16 -14.71 2.30 9.89
N ASN A 17 -13.99 2.69 10.94
CA ASN A 17 -14.42 2.53 12.33
C ASN A 17 -14.94 1.11 12.62
N GLU A 18 -14.11 0.11 12.29
CA GLU A 18 -14.39 -1.33 12.41
C GLU A 18 -15.45 -1.89 11.44
N ASP A 19 -16.15 -1.06 10.68
CA ASP A 19 -17.09 -1.51 9.63
C ASP A 19 -16.34 -1.78 8.32
N LEU A 20 -16.37 -3.05 7.88
CA LEU A 20 -15.72 -3.50 6.65
C LEU A 20 -16.65 -3.32 5.44
N SER A 21 -16.17 -2.64 4.40
CA SER A 21 -16.89 -2.54 3.12
C SER A 21 -16.78 -3.82 2.30
N ASP A 22 -17.75 -4.04 1.41
CA ASP A 22 -17.60 -5.00 0.31
C ASP A 22 -16.47 -4.57 -0.65
N TRP A 23 -15.95 -5.55 -1.39
CA TRP A 23 -15.04 -5.29 -2.50
C TRP A 23 -15.76 -4.52 -3.62
N SER A 24 -15.08 -3.51 -4.14
CA SER A 24 -15.58 -2.67 -5.22
C SER A 24 -14.50 -2.47 -6.27
N GLU A 25 -14.90 -2.39 -7.53
CA GLU A 25 -14.01 -2.08 -8.63
C GLU A 25 -13.48 -0.65 -8.50
N LEU A 26 -12.16 -0.45 -8.66
CA LEU A 26 -11.55 0.87 -8.70
C LEU A 26 -11.87 1.53 -10.05
N GLN A 27 -12.68 2.58 -10.02
CA GLN A 27 -13.20 3.23 -11.22
C GLN A 27 -12.19 4.17 -11.89
N SER A 28 -11.25 4.72 -11.11
CA SER A 28 -10.16 5.55 -11.63
C SER A 28 -9.04 5.70 -10.61
N LEU A 29 -7.83 6.02 -11.07
CA LEU A 29 -6.71 6.37 -10.17
C LEU A 29 -7.03 7.60 -9.29
N GLY A 30 -7.82 8.55 -9.79
CA GLY A 30 -8.23 9.74 -9.04
C GLY A 30 -9.11 9.43 -7.83
N GLN A 31 -9.79 8.28 -7.82
CA GLN A 31 -10.60 7.81 -6.70
C GLN A 31 -9.75 7.55 -5.44
N LEU A 32 -8.50 7.12 -5.60
CA LEU A 32 -7.61 6.74 -4.49
C LEU A 32 -7.41 7.87 -3.49
N ALA A 33 -7.31 9.12 -3.97
CA ALA A 33 -7.20 10.28 -3.10
C ALA A 33 -8.42 10.47 -2.19
N GLY A 34 -9.62 10.16 -2.69
CA GLY A 34 -10.85 10.20 -1.91
C GLY A 34 -10.90 9.08 -0.87
N LEU A 35 -10.49 7.86 -1.25
CA LEU A 35 -10.48 6.69 -0.37
C LEU A 35 -9.48 6.84 0.79
N VAL A 36 -8.29 7.39 0.54
CA VAL A 36 -7.31 7.65 1.60
C VAL A 36 -7.82 8.72 2.56
N LYS A 37 -8.43 9.80 2.04
CA LYS A 37 -8.96 10.90 2.85
C LYS A 37 -10.22 10.55 3.64
N SER A 38 -10.90 9.45 3.31
CA SER A 38 -12.06 8.98 4.07
C SER A 38 -11.68 8.13 5.28
N LEU A 39 -10.42 7.69 5.40
CA LEU A 39 -9.89 7.09 6.62
C LEU A 39 -9.78 8.19 7.67
N ALA A 40 -10.53 8.07 8.76
CA ALA A 40 -10.74 9.16 9.72
C ALA A 40 -10.37 8.78 11.16
N VAL A 41 -10.45 7.49 11.50
CA VAL A 41 -10.14 6.97 12.83
C VAL A 41 -8.86 6.14 12.77
N PRO A 42 -7.90 6.32 13.70
CA PRO A 42 -6.75 5.42 13.78
C PRO A 42 -7.18 3.95 13.84
N GLY A 43 -6.60 3.13 12.98
CA GLY A 43 -7.02 1.75 12.73
C GLY A 43 -7.88 1.57 11.47
N ASP A 44 -8.42 2.64 10.90
CA ASP A 44 -9.03 2.62 9.56
C ASP A 44 -7.99 2.21 8.52
N TRP A 45 -8.39 1.37 7.57
CA TRP A 45 -7.49 0.90 6.54
C TRP A 45 -8.18 0.74 5.18
N LEU A 46 -7.37 0.80 4.14
CA LEU A 46 -7.73 0.61 2.74
C LEU A 46 -6.82 -0.47 2.16
N GLN A 47 -7.39 -1.44 1.46
CA GLN A 47 -6.65 -2.41 0.65
C GLN A 47 -7.05 -2.23 -0.81
N VAL A 48 -6.05 -2.25 -1.69
CA VAL A 48 -6.21 -2.22 -3.15
C VAL A 48 -5.44 -3.38 -3.74
N GLU A 49 -6.06 -4.19 -4.58
CA GLU A 49 -5.44 -5.38 -5.18
C GLU A 49 -5.88 -5.57 -6.63
N ASP A 50 -5.16 -6.40 -7.38
CA ASP A 50 -5.57 -6.79 -8.73
C ASP A 50 -6.56 -7.95 -8.72
N GLU A 51 -7.21 -8.23 -9.85
CA GLU A 51 -8.17 -9.32 -9.97
C GLU A 51 -7.54 -10.72 -9.80
N GLU A 52 -8.31 -11.62 -9.19
CA GLU A 52 -7.96 -13.02 -8.94
C GLU A 52 -7.43 -13.76 -10.19
N PRO A 53 -6.37 -14.57 -10.08
CA PRO A 53 -5.57 -14.77 -8.87
C PRO A 53 -4.80 -13.50 -8.49
N ILE A 54 -4.87 -13.10 -7.22
CA ILE A 54 -4.18 -11.89 -6.73
C ILE A 54 -2.67 -12.06 -6.96
N THR A 55 -2.06 -11.09 -7.66
CA THR A 55 -0.61 -11.07 -7.90
C THR A 55 0.09 -9.93 -7.17
N ARG A 56 -0.67 -8.91 -6.74
CA ARG A 56 -0.16 -7.79 -5.95
C ARG A 56 -1.28 -7.10 -5.18
N TYR A 57 -0.93 -6.52 -4.04
CA TYR A 57 -1.80 -5.57 -3.34
C TYR A 57 -1.01 -4.40 -2.74
N ALA A 58 -1.72 -3.38 -2.33
CA ALA A 58 -1.26 -2.31 -1.47
C ALA A 58 -2.23 -2.14 -0.31
N GLN A 59 -1.71 -1.88 0.88
CA GLN A 59 -2.49 -1.58 2.07
C GLN A 59 -2.06 -0.24 2.65
N VAL A 60 -3.04 0.54 3.07
CA VAL A 60 -2.86 1.82 3.77
C VAL A 60 -3.62 1.73 5.09
N MET A 61 -3.00 2.11 6.20
CA MET A 61 -3.64 2.16 7.51
C MET A 61 -3.38 3.52 8.14
N LEU A 62 -4.43 4.21 8.57
CA LEU A 62 -4.33 5.42 9.38
C LEU A 62 -3.86 5.00 10.79
N ILE A 63 -2.74 5.56 11.24
CA ILE A 63 -2.12 5.20 12.54
C ILE A 63 -2.23 6.32 13.56
N ASP A 64 -2.27 7.56 13.12
CA ASP A 64 -2.54 8.76 13.91
C ASP A 64 -3.03 9.87 12.96
N ALA A 65 -3.44 11.01 13.49
CA ALA A 65 -4.04 12.13 12.74
C ALA A 65 -3.23 12.55 11.49
N GLY A 66 -3.61 12.02 10.33
CA GLY A 66 -2.98 12.29 9.04
C GLY A 66 -1.67 11.52 8.76
N ALA A 67 -1.29 10.60 9.65
CA ALA A 67 -0.13 9.72 9.52
C ALA A 67 -0.56 8.30 9.16
N PHE A 68 0.14 7.69 8.20
CA PHE A 68 -0.22 6.40 7.62
C PHE A 68 0.94 5.42 7.61
N HIS A 69 0.62 4.14 7.84
CA HIS A 69 1.44 3.04 7.38
C HIS A 69 1.02 2.63 5.98
N VAL A 70 2.00 2.42 5.09
CA VAL A 70 1.75 1.96 3.72
C VAL A 70 2.59 0.73 3.42
N GLU A 71 1.93 -0.31 2.94
CA GLU A 71 2.56 -1.54 2.49
C GLU A 71 2.20 -1.84 1.04
N THR A 72 3.14 -2.44 0.33
CA THR A 72 2.86 -3.03 -0.99
C THR A 72 3.34 -4.47 -0.98
N ALA A 73 2.70 -5.33 -1.76
CA ALA A 73 3.02 -6.74 -1.78
C ALA A 73 3.05 -7.33 -3.18
N ALA A 74 3.89 -8.35 -3.33
CA ALA A 74 3.86 -9.27 -4.45
C ALA A 74 3.39 -10.63 -3.96
N CYS A 75 2.32 -11.12 -4.57
CA CYS A 75 1.78 -12.44 -4.29
C CYS A 75 2.35 -13.44 -5.30
N ARG A 76 2.85 -14.56 -4.77
CA ARG A 76 3.41 -15.66 -5.54
C ARG A 76 2.87 -16.98 -4.99
N PRO A 77 2.90 -18.08 -5.78
CA PRO A 77 2.49 -19.40 -5.28
C PRO A 77 3.22 -19.83 -4.00
N GLU A 78 4.49 -19.44 -3.85
CA GLU A 78 5.33 -19.74 -2.69
C GLU A 78 5.07 -18.84 -1.47
N GLY A 79 4.32 -17.75 -1.63
CA GLY A 79 3.99 -16.85 -0.54
C GLY A 79 3.83 -15.39 -0.95
N THR A 80 3.56 -14.54 0.04
CA THR A 80 3.40 -13.10 -0.11
C THR A 80 4.61 -12.37 0.45
N TYR A 81 5.18 -11.49 -0.35
CA TYR A 81 6.31 -10.64 0.02
C TYR A 81 5.79 -9.24 0.24
N ASN A 82 5.79 -8.75 1.48
CA ASN A 82 5.32 -7.42 1.82
C ASN A 82 6.50 -6.46 1.92
N TRP A 83 6.29 -5.21 1.51
CA TRP A 83 7.25 -4.14 1.69
C TRP A 83 6.61 -2.98 2.42
N ARG A 84 7.16 -2.61 3.58
CA ARG A 84 6.77 -1.40 4.28
C ARG A 84 7.45 -0.21 3.61
N ILE A 85 6.65 0.81 3.27
CA ILE A 85 7.10 1.98 2.53
C ILE A 85 7.40 3.12 3.48
N GLY A 86 8.53 3.79 3.25
CA GLY A 86 8.94 5.00 3.96
C GLY A 86 9.50 6.04 3.01
N TYR A 87 9.78 7.22 3.56
CA TYR A 87 10.28 8.37 2.80
C TYR A 87 11.63 8.85 3.37
N GLY A 88 12.58 9.18 2.48
CA GLY A 88 13.90 9.65 2.87
C GLY A 88 14.66 8.64 3.75
N SER A 89 15.31 9.13 4.81
CA SER A 89 16.12 8.28 5.69
C SER A 89 15.32 7.19 6.40
N ALA A 90 14.02 7.41 6.65
CA ALA A 90 13.17 6.39 7.27
C ALA A 90 13.04 5.12 6.40
N ALA A 91 13.17 5.27 5.08
CA ALA A 91 13.18 4.13 4.17
C ALA A 91 14.51 3.36 4.21
N ASP A 92 15.61 4.06 4.41
CA ASP A 92 16.96 3.48 4.50
C ASP A 92 17.14 2.74 5.85
N ASP A 93 16.56 3.28 6.92
CA ASP A 93 16.69 2.78 8.30
C ASP A 93 15.86 1.51 8.57
N ALA A 94 14.86 1.21 7.73
CA ALA A 94 13.94 0.11 7.96
C ALA A 94 14.52 -1.30 7.68
N GLY A 95 15.64 -1.38 6.95
CA GLY A 95 16.34 -2.63 6.65
C GLY A 95 15.55 -3.59 5.75
N ASN A 96 16.23 -4.58 5.15
CA ASN A 96 15.61 -5.66 4.38
C ASN A 96 15.85 -7.00 5.07
N SER A 97 15.30 -7.16 6.27
CA SER A 97 15.56 -8.31 7.13
C SER A 97 14.25 -9.04 7.45
N PRO A 98 14.09 -10.30 7.01
CA PRO A 98 12.95 -11.12 7.39
C PRO A 98 12.83 -11.21 8.92
N ALA A 99 11.63 -11.04 9.46
CA ALA A 99 11.32 -11.13 10.89
C ALA A 99 12.00 -10.10 11.83
N SER A 100 12.64 -9.04 11.32
CA SER A 100 13.06 -7.90 12.17
C SER A 100 11.99 -6.82 12.21
N GLY A 101 11.73 -6.26 13.40
CA GLY A 101 11.00 -5.01 13.53
C GLY A 101 11.82 -3.84 12.96
N THR A 102 11.18 -2.82 12.43
CA THR A 102 11.88 -1.62 11.93
C THR A 102 12.40 -0.79 13.11
N GLU A 103 13.64 -0.30 13.02
CA GLU A 103 14.16 0.72 13.93
C GLU A 103 13.61 2.08 13.51
N GLY A 104 12.32 2.32 13.77
CA GLY A 104 11.62 3.56 13.40
C GLY A 104 10.28 3.28 12.72
N MET A 105 9.27 4.09 13.07
CA MET A 105 7.96 4.00 12.46
C MET A 105 8.02 4.66 11.08
N GLN A 106 7.83 3.87 10.02
CA GLN A 106 7.78 4.38 8.65
C GLN A 106 6.40 5.00 8.40
N GLU A 107 6.27 6.27 8.76
CA GLU A 107 5.03 7.04 8.64
C GLU A 107 5.04 7.91 7.39
N LEU A 108 3.96 7.84 6.61
CA LEU A 108 3.72 8.73 5.48
C LEU A 108 2.58 9.68 5.82
N ASP A 109 2.70 10.93 5.37
CA ASP A 109 1.58 11.87 5.42
C ASP A 109 0.55 11.56 4.32
N THR A 110 -0.60 12.23 4.38
CA THR A 110 -1.69 12.01 3.41
C THR A 110 -1.25 12.19 1.96
N ALA A 111 -0.42 13.19 1.66
CA ALA A 111 0.02 13.48 0.29
C ALA A 111 0.95 12.38 -0.22
N SER A 112 1.90 11.96 0.60
CA SER A 112 2.88 10.92 0.31
C SER A 112 2.22 9.56 0.12
N THR A 113 1.24 9.23 0.97
CA THR A 113 0.42 8.02 0.84
C THR A 113 -0.33 7.99 -0.50
N ILE A 114 -0.96 9.10 -0.89
CA ILE A 114 -1.68 9.20 -2.17
C ILE A 114 -0.72 9.04 -3.34
N GLU A 115 0.47 9.67 -3.28
CA GLU A 115 1.48 9.58 -4.34
C GLU A 115 1.96 8.14 -4.55
N VAL A 116 2.35 7.46 -3.45
CA VAL A 116 2.80 6.06 -3.48
C VAL A 116 1.71 5.15 -4.03
N LEU A 117 0.49 5.23 -3.48
CA LEU A 117 -0.61 4.36 -3.87
C LEU A 117 -1.01 4.58 -5.34
N THR A 118 -1.04 5.82 -5.80
CA THR A 118 -1.37 6.17 -7.19
C THR A 118 -0.28 5.70 -8.16
N SER A 119 0.99 5.83 -7.79
CA SER A 119 2.12 5.35 -8.59
C SER A 119 2.13 3.81 -8.70
N TRP A 120 1.92 3.13 -7.57
CA TRP A 120 1.82 1.67 -7.53
C TRP A 120 0.63 1.15 -8.36
N ALA A 121 -0.55 1.77 -8.20
CA ALA A 121 -1.76 1.38 -8.93
C ALA A 121 -1.55 1.50 -10.45
N ALA A 122 -0.89 2.58 -10.89
CA ALA A 122 -0.51 2.81 -12.28
C ALA A 122 0.62 1.91 -12.81
N GLY A 123 1.17 1.01 -11.98
CA GLY A 123 2.27 0.12 -12.36
C GLY A 123 3.61 0.83 -12.54
N ARG A 124 3.78 2.04 -12.00
CA ARG A 124 5.00 2.85 -12.15
C ARG A 124 6.08 2.57 -11.11
N GLY A 125 5.83 1.65 -10.17
CA GLY A 125 6.71 1.40 -9.03
C GLY A 125 6.63 2.52 -7.98
N LEU A 126 7.63 2.58 -7.11
CA LEU A 126 7.70 3.63 -6.09
C LEU A 126 8.18 4.96 -6.70
N PRO A 127 7.60 6.10 -6.31
CA PRO A 127 8.12 7.41 -6.72
C PRO A 127 9.53 7.65 -6.16
N LEU A 128 10.22 8.67 -6.69
CA LEU A 128 11.55 9.06 -6.19
C LEU A 128 11.48 9.55 -4.74
N GLY A 129 12.47 9.17 -3.93
CA GLY A 129 12.54 9.55 -2.50
C GLY A 129 11.86 8.56 -1.55
N TYR A 130 11.13 7.59 -2.08
CA TYR A 130 10.57 6.48 -1.31
C TYR A 130 11.45 5.23 -1.40
N GLY A 131 11.46 4.44 -0.33
CA GLY A 131 12.07 3.12 -0.31
C GLY A 131 11.17 2.11 0.38
N ALA A 132 11.55 0.85 0.27
CA ALA A 132 10.77 -0.31 0.68
C ALA A 132 11.64 -1.26 1.49
N ALA A 133 11.13 -1.68 2.65
CA ALA A 133 11.73 -2.68 3.52
C ALA A 133 10.93 -3.98 3.44
N LEU A 134 11.56 -5.10 3.04
CA LEU A 134 10.91 -6.40 2.93
C LEU A 134 10.54 -6.94 4.31
N HIS A 135 9.25 -7.20 4.49
CA HIS A 135 8.66 -7.92 5.60
C HIS A 135 7.99 -9.20 5.09
N MET A 136 8.41 -10.32 5.65
CA MET A 136 7.71 -11.61 5.49
C MET A 136 7.11 -11.95 6.84
N TYR A 137 5.79 -12.19 6.86
CA TYR A 137 5.02 -12.57 8.05
C TYR A 137 4.92 -14.09 8.16
#